data_AF-A0A925RJQ9-F1
#
_entry.id   AF-A0A925RJQ9-F1
#
_cell.length_a   1.000
_cell.length_b   1.000
_cell.length_c   1.000
_cell.angle_alpha   90.00
_cell.angle_beta   90.00
_cell.angle_gamma   90.00
#
_symmetry.space_group_name_H-M   'P 1'
#
loop_
_entity.id
_entity.type
_entity.pdbx_description
1 polymer ?
#
loop_
_entity_poly.entity_id
_entity_poly.type
_entity_poly.pdbx_seq_one_letter_code
_entity_poly.pdbx_strand_id
1 'polypeptide(L)'
;MTASSALDDLPALYAEYLARFASEIGDIKPGAFAKFGGRLIQKRSFEEFSRAHLEYTELLRRYRDSLERGDTVDDLVIKLLREQTAGLVLPTPKL
;
A
#
# COMPACT_ATOMS: atom_id res chain seq x y z
N MET A 1 -2.30 20.59 -4.73
CA MET A 1 -1.62 19.58 -5.56
C MET A 1 -2.69 18.69 -6.16
N THR A 2 -2.86 18.72 -7.48
CA THR A 2 -3.91 18.01 -8.21
C THR A 2 -3.59 16.51 -8.29
N ALA A 3 -4.63 15.67 -8.20
CA ALA A 3 -4.56 14.21 -8.29
C ALA A 3 -3.87 13.66 -9.56
N SER A 4 -3.57 14.52 -10.55
CA SER A 4 -2.84 14.19 -11.77
C SER A 4 -1.43 13.63 -11.49
N SER A 5 -0.67 14.20 -10.55
CA SER A 5 0.74 13.79 -10.35
C SER A 5 0.94 12.36 -9.82
N ALA A 6 0.00 11.83 -9.03
CA ALA A 6 0.14 10.49 -8.46
C ALA A 6 -0.14 9.37 -9.48
N LEU A 7 -0.89 9.66 -10.54
CA LEU A 7 -1.20 8.71 -11.61
C LEU A 7 -0.08 8.64 -12.66
N ASP A 8 0.55 9.79 -12.94
CA ASP A 8 1.64 9.89 -13.92
C ASP A 8 2.90 9.12 -13.47
N ASP A 9 3.11 8.99 -12.16
CA ASP A 9 4.27 8.30 -11.56
C ASP A 9 4.05 6.80 -11.26
N LEU A 10 2.91 6.21 -11.64
CA LEU A 10 2.59 4.80 -11.35
C LEU A 10 3.68 3.79 -11.78
N PRO A 11 4.30 3.92 -12.97
CA PRO A 11 5.39 3.03 -13.37
C PRO A 11 6.61 3.10 -12.44
N ALA A 12 6.98 4.31 -12.00
CA ALA A 12 8.09 4.51 -11.07
C ALA A 12 7.76 3.90 -9.70
N LEU A 13 6.56 4.16 -9.19
CA LEU A 13 6.07 3.60 -7.93
C LEU A 13 6.00 2.07 -7.96
N TYR A 14 5.65 1.49 -9.12
CA TYR A 14 5.66 0.04 -9.31
C TYR A 14 7.09 -0.52 -9.33
N ALA A 15 8.04 0.16 -9.97
CA ALA A 15 9.43 -0.25 -9.95
C ALA A 15 9.99 -0.24 -8.51
N GLU A 16 9.67 0.77 -7.71
CA GLU A 16 10.03 0.80 -6.30
C GLU A 16 9.35 -0.32 -5.49
N TYR A 17 8.07 -0.62 -5.78
CA TYR A 17 7.36 -1.74 -5.17
C TYR A 17 8.09 -3.06 -5.45
N LEU A 18 8.48 -3.29 -6.71
CA LEU A 18 9.24 -4.49 -7.08
C LEU A 18 10.59 -4.54 -6.37
N ALA A 19 11.28 -3.40 -6.23
CA ALA A 19 12.53 -3.32 -5.50
C ALA A 19 12.35 -3.67 -4.01
N ARG A 20 11.32 -3.12 -3.34
CA ARG A 20 10.97 -3.46 -1.96
C ARG A 20 10.62 -4.95 -1.83
N PHE A 21 9.81 -5.47 -2.74
CA PHE A 21 9.41 -6.87 -2.75
C PHE A 21 10.64 -7.79 -2.90
N ALA A 22 11.54 -7.49 -3.83
CA ALA A 22 12.75 -8.25 -4.05
C ALA A 22 13.68 -8.22 -2.83
N SER A 23 13.82 -7.06 -2.17
CA SER A 23 14.66 -6.90 -0.98
C SER A 23 14.11 -7.66 0.24
N GLU A 24 12.80 -7.59 0.48
CA GLU A 24 12.19 -8.12 1.71
C GLU A 24 11.80 -9.60 1.60
N ILE A 25 11.46 -10.07 0.38
CA ILE A 25 10.83 -11.38 0.15
C ILE A 25 11.62 -12.22 -0.85
N GLY A 26 12.28 -11.59 -1.82
CA GLY A 26 13.00 -12.25 -2.90
C GLY A 26 12.22 -12.31 -4.21
N ASP A 27 12.76 -13.04 -5.17
CA ASP A 27 12.21 -13.09 -6.53
C ASP A 27 11.17 -14.20 -6.69
N ILE A 28 9.90 -13.81 -6.57
CA ILE A 28 8.75 -14.66 -6.92
C ILE A 28 7.98 -14.06 -8.09
N LYS A 29 7.19 -14.89 -8.78
CA LYS A 29 6.37 -14.43 -9.90
C LYS A 29 5.19 -13.57 -9.41
N PRO A 30 4.73 -12.57 -10.19
CA PRO A 30 3.43 -11.95 -9.96
C PRO A 30 2.32 -13.01 -9.84
N GLY A 31 1.39 -12.77 -8.93
CA GLY A 31 0.34 -13.73 -8.55
C GLY A 31 0.74 -14.73 -7.47
N ALA A 32 2.04 -14.92 -7.20
CA ALA A 32 2.52 -15.80 -6.12
C ALA A 32 2.34 -15.15 -4.74
N PHE A 33 2.16 -16.00 -3.73
CA PHE A 33 1.98 -15.57 -2.34
C PHE A 33 3.29 -15.69 -1.55
N ALA A 34 3.48 -14.77 -0.61
CA ALA A 34 4.60 -14.76 0.33
C ALA A 34 4.17 -14.26 1.70
N LYS A 35 4.98 -14.52 2.73
CA LYS A 35 4.79 -13.97 4.07
C LYS A 35 5.59 -12.68 4.22
N PHE A 36 4.93 -11.61 4.68
CA PHE A 36 5.55 -10.34 5.03
C PHE A 36 4.85 -9.74 6.25
N GLY A 37 5.63 -9.33 7.27
CA GLY A 37 5.07 -8.73 8.49
C GLY A 37 4.00 -9.60 9.19
N GLY A 38 4.17 -10.93 9.18
CA GLY A 38 3.21 -11.88 9.76
C GLY A 38 1.93 -12.11 8.92
N ARG A 39 1.85 -11.53 7.72
CA ARG A 39 0.68 -11.62 6.82
C ARG A 39 1.02 -12.36 5.54
N LEU A 40 0.05 -13.07 4.98
CA LEU A 40 0.16 -13.64 3.64
C LEU A 40 -0.23 -12.55 2.63
N ILE A 41 0.70 -12.19 1.75
CA ILE A 41 0.51 -11.17 0.70
C ILE A 41 0.76 -11.79 -0.67
N GLN A 42 0.16 -11.21 -1.71
CA GLN A 42 0.39 -11.62 -3.10
C GLN A 42 1.29 -10.59 -3.79
N LYS A 43 2.27 -11.06 -4.57
CA LYS A 43 3.02 -10.16 -5.47
C LYS A 43 2.09 -9.69 -6.57
N ARG A 44 1.83 -8.39 -6.62
CA ARG A 44 0.86 -7.79 -7.52
C ARG A 44 1.47 -7.56 -8.91
N SER A 45 0.66 -7.78 -9.94
CA SER A 45 0.91 -7.23 -11.28
C SER A 45 0.83 -5.70 -11.25
N PHE A 46 1.24 -5.04 -12.33
CA PHE A 46 1.16 -3.58 -12.44
C PHE A 46 -0.28 -3.06 -12.28
N GLU A 47 -1.27 -3.74 -12.88
CA GLU A 47 -2.68 -3.33 -12.79
C GLU A 47 -3.20 -3.43 -11.35
N GLU A 48 -2.96 -4.57 -10.70
CA GLU A 48 -3.36 -4.82 -9.32
C GLU A 48 -2.67 -3.86 -8.35
N PHE A 49 -1.37 -3.60 -8.58
CA PHE A 49 -0.61 -2.62 -7.82
C PHE A 49 -1.22 -1.23 -7.97
N SER A 50 -1.46 -0.78 -9.20
CA SER A 50 -1.96 0.56 -9.47
C SER A 50 -3.29 0.82 -8.76
N ARG A 51 -4.22 -0.13 -8.85
CA ARG A 51 -5.51 -0.06 -8.14
C ARG A 51 -5.31 0.05 -6.63
N ALA A 52 -4.52 -0.87 -6.06
CA ALA A 52 -4.35 -0.91 -4.62
C ALA A 52 -3.53 0.25 -4.06
N HIS A 53 -2.59 0.80 -4.83
CA HIS A 53 -1.82 1.98 -4.45
C HIS A 53 -2.71 3.23 -4.39
N LEU A 54 -3.63 3.40 -5.35
CA LEU A 54 -4.61 4.48 -5.35
C LEU A 54 -5.57 4.36 -4.16
N GLU A 55 -6.09 3.16 -3.91
CA GLU A 55 -6.95 2.87 -2.75
C GLU A 55 -6.23 3.17 -1.43
N TYR A 56 -4.98 2.71 -1.28
CA TYR A 56 -4.15 2.99 -0.11
C TYR A 56 -3.95 4.49 0.12
N THR A 57 -3.62 5.23 -0.94
CA THR A 57 -3.35 6.67 -0.85
C THR A 57 -4.58 7.45 -0.41
N GLU A 58 -5.75 7.11 -0.97
CA GLU A 58 -7.02 7.73 -0.58
C GLU A 58 -7.41 7.36 0.86
N LEU A 59 -7.22 6.10 1.26
CA LEU A 59 -7.49 5.64 2.63
C LEU A 59 -6.58 6.35 3.65
N LEU A 60 -5.30 6.49 3.32
CA LEU A 60 -4.32 7.17 4.18
C LEU A 60 -4.64 8.66 4.32
N ARG A 61 -5.04 9.32 3.23
CA ARG A 61 -5.49 10.71 3.25
C ARG A 61 -6.69 10.88 4.19
N ARG A 62 -7.75 10.07 4.01
CA ARG A 62 -8.93 10.12 4.87
C ARG A 62 -8.61 9.87 6.34
N TYR A 63 -7.73 8.92 6.62
CA TYR A 63 -7.28 8.65 7.99
C TYR A 63 -6.56 9.83 8.62
N ARG A 64 -5.67 10.52 7.87
CA ARG A 64 -4.98 11.72 8.36
C ARG A 64 -5.95 12.87 8.61
N ASP A 65 -6.85 13.13 7.66
CA ASP A 65 -7.90 14.15 7.81
C ASP A 65 -8.79 13.83 9.04
N SER A 66 -9.10 12.54 9.21
CA SER A 66 -9.52 11.84 10.45
C SER A 66 -8.95 12.42 11.74
N LEU A 67 -7.66 12.15 11.90
CA LEU A 67 -6.88 12.48 13.08
C LEU A 67 -6.76 13.98 13.31
N GLU A 68 -6.56 14.76 12.24
CA GLU A 68 -6.40 16.21 12.33
C GLU A 68 -7.66 16.90 12.87
N ARG A 69 -8.84 16.39 12.56
CA ARG A 69 -10.11 16.89 13.11
C ARG A 69 -10.41 16.39 14.53
N GLY A 70 -9.65 15.42 15.03
CA GLY A 70 -9.93 14.76 16.31
C GLY A 70 -11.13 13.80 16.26
N ASP A 71 -11.53 13.35 15.07
CA ASP A 71 -12.61 12.38 14.92
C ASP A 71 -12.15 11.01 15.45
N THR A 72 -13.10 10.20 15.94
CA THR A 72 -12.80 8.79 16.22
C THR A 72 -12.62 8.04 14.91
N VAL A 73 -11.48 7.38 14.75
CA VAL A 73 -11.22 6.50 13.61
C VAL A 73 -11.68 5.09 13.95
N ASP A 74 -12.47 4.49 13.07
CA ASP A 74 -12.90 3.09 13.18
C ASP A 74 -11.70 2.13 13.07
N ASP A 75 -11.62 1.15 13.97
CA ASP A 75 -10.60 0.09 13.96
C ASP A 75 -10.51 -0.66 12.62
N LEU A 76 -11.63 -0.76 11.90
CA LEU A 76 -11.67 -1.34 10.56
C LEU A 76 -10.81 -0.55 9.57
N VAL A 77 -10.82 0.78 9.63
CA VAL A 77 -9.99 1.66 8.78
C VAL A 77 -8.51 1.42 9.06
N ILE A 78 -8.15 1.34 10.34
CA ILE A 78 -6.77 1.05 10.77
C ILE A 78 -6.34 -0.33 10.28
N LYS A 79 -7.21 -1.34 10.40
CA LYS A 79 -6.94 -2.69 9.91
C LYS A 79 -6.72 -2.74 8.40
N LEU A 80 -7.60 -2.09 7.63
CA LEU A 80 -7.49 -1.99 6.18
C LEU A 80 -6.21 -1.27 5.74
N LEU A 81 -5.82 -0.19 6.43
CA LEU A 81 -4.55 0.50 6.19
C LEU A 81 -3.36 -0.43 6.40
N ARG A 82 -3.35 -1.20 7.48
CA ARG A 82 -2.28 -2.18 7.76
C ARG A 82 -2.24 -3.30 6.72
N GLU A 83 -3.40 -3.75 6.23
CA GLU A 83 -3.49 -4.75 5.16
C GLU A 83 -2.91 -4.23 3.84
N GLN A 84 -3.32 -3.04 3.41
CA GLN A 84 -2.83 -2.43 2.18
C GLN A 84 -1.35 -2.09 2.26
N THR A 85 -0.88 -1.59 3.40
CA THR A 85 0.55 -1.33 3.64
C THR A 85 1.37 -2.61 3.46
N ALA A 86 0.93 -3.72 4.05
CA ALA A 86 1.62 -5.00 3.92
C ALA A 86 1.61 -5.51 2.47
N GLY A 87 0.48 -5.43 1.77
CA GLY A 87 0.37 -5.83 0.37
C GLY A 87 1.22 -5.01 -0.60
N LEU A 88 1.53 -3.76 -0.23
CA LEU A 88 2.42 -2.85 -0.97
C LEU A 88 3.88 -2.93 -0.48
N VAL A 89 4.19 -3.80 0.47
CA VAL A 89 5.51 -3.95 1.09
C VAL A 89 6.04 -2.59 1.57
N LEU A 90 5.16 -1.78 2.14
CA LEU A 90 5.50 -0.49 2.73
C LEU A 90 5.87 -0.66 4.20
N PRO A 91 6.70 0.23 4.77
CA PRO A 91 6.89 0.29 6.20
C PRO A 91 5.55 0.48 6.89
N THR A 92 5.35 -0.19 8.03
CA THR A 92 4.12 0.02 8.81
C THR A 92 4.06 1.47 9.25
N PRO A 93 3.03 2.24 8.85
CA PRO A 93 2.89 3.61 9.31
C PRO A 93 2.78 3.61 10.83
N LYS A 94 3.41 4.61 11.47
CA LYS A 94 3.15 4.91 12.88
C LYS A 94 1.73 5.49 12.94
N LEU A 95 0.75 4.59 13.12
CA LEU A 95 -0.67 4.87 13.31
C LEU A 95 -0.92 5.06 14.81
#